data_AF-A0A973H5X1-F1
#
_entry.id   AF-A0A973H5X1-F1
#
_cell.length_a   1.000
_cell.length_b   1.000
_cell.length_c   1.000
_cell.angle_alpha   90.00
_cell.angle_beta   90.00
_cell.angle_gamma   90.00
#
_symmetry.space_group_name_H-M   'P 1'
#
loop_
_entity.id
_entity.type
_entity.pdbx_description
1 polymer ?
#
loop_
_entity_poly.entity_id
_entity_poly.type
_entity_poly.pdbx_seq_one_letter_code
_entity_poly.pdbx_strand_id
1 'polypeptide(L)'
;MTDTQVAELCRLTVRAPARTVDLAVPADVPVADLLPAVLGYAGDDLEEAGLDHGGWVLQRLGGEPLDEERTLDAYGMRDGETLFLRPRTEALPEVHLDDLVDGIATTMRQHPYGWSPKAGRRLLLGIVVAVLGGGLLLAALPGGSALPRAVFASVAGLLLLAGAGAASRAVGDAGAGAVLGFMVAPYLALAGWLLPGGELSGRHAYEALGARLLSASAAATGGAVLTLAVVAAFAALFLGLAVIAVFGAVAAALMLAADLPPA
;
A
#
# COMPACT_ATOMS: atom_id res chain seq x y z
N MET A 1 66.09 26.97 31.85
CA MET A 1 65.42 25.66 32.04
C MET A 1 64.26 25.66 31.09
N THR A 2 64.41 25.00 29.95
CA THR A 2 63.44 25.02 28.85
C THR A 2 62.33 24.05 29.22
N ASP A 3 61.18 24.59 29.61
CA ASP A 3 60.00 23.81 29.93
C ASP A 3 59.50 23.19 28.63
N THR A 4 59.63 21.87 28.50
CA THR A 4 59.12 21.16 27.32
C THR A 4 57.63 20.98 27.58
N GLN A 5 56.81 21.94 27.15
CA GLN A 5 55.37 21.75 27.10
C GLN A 5 55.10 20.50 26.27
N VAL A 6 54.63 19.44 26.93
CA VAL A 6 54.25 18.20 26.24
C VAL A 6 53.06 18.56 25.37
N ALA A 7 53.26 18.63 24.05
CA ALA A 7 52.18 18.88 23.10
C ALA A 7 51.07 17.85 23.36
N GLU A 8 49.85 18.32 23.57
CA GLU A 8 48.70 17.46 23.81
C GLU A 8 48.45 16.65 22.54
N LEU A 9 48.55 15.33 22.63
CA LEU A 9 48.42 14.43 21.48
C LEU A 9 46.96 14.03 21.31
N CYS A 10 46.47 14.09 20.07
CA CYS A 10 45.16 13.61 19.67
C CYS A 10 45.31 12.42 18.70
N ARG A 11 44.67 11.29 19.02
CA ARG A 11 44.60 10.11 18.17
C ARG A 11 43.47 10.24 17.18
N LEU A 12 43.79 10.31 15.89
CA LEU A 12 42.82 10.47 14.81
C LEU A 12 42.86 9.26 13.88
N THR A 13 41.67 8.83 13.46
CA THR A 13 41.52 7.85 12.37
C THR A 13 41.26 8.60 11.08
N VAL A 14 42.24 8.65 10.18
CA VAL A 14 42.11 9.30 8.88
C VAL A 14 41.72 8.25 7.83
N ARG A 15 40.54 8.41 7.24
CA ARG A 15 40.08 7.62 6.09
C ARG A 15 40.45 8.31 4.80
N ALA A 16 41.48 7.80 4.13
CA ALA A 16 41.83 8.17 2.77
C ALA A 16 41.10 7.27 1.74
N PRO A 17 41.07 7.64 0.45
CA PRO A 17 40.37 6.86 -0.57
C PRO A 17 40.85 5.41 -0.69
N ALA A 18 42.15 5.17 -0.50
CA ALA A 18 42.76 3.85 -0.66
C ALA A 18 42.97 3.08 0.65
N ARG A 19 43.17 3.78 1.79
CA ARG A 19 43.44 3.15 3.10
C ARG A 19 42.95 4.01 4.27
N THR A 20 42.82 3.37 5.43
CA THR A 20 42.54 4.03 6.71
C THR A 20 43.80 3.98 7.56
N VAL A 21 44.14 5.08 8.21
CA VAL A 21 45.36 5.22 9.01
C VAL A 21 45.03 5.87 10.35
N ASP A 22 45.56 5.31 11.42
CA ASP A 22 45.46 5.91 12.76
C ASP A 22 46.75 6.65 13.08
N LEU A 23 46.65 7.94 13.38
CA LEU A 23 47.78 8.83 13.63
C LEU A 23 47.61 9.52 14.98
N ALA A 24 48.68 9.59 15.77
CA ALA A 24 48.76 10.47 16.93
C ALA A 24 49.42 11.78 16.47
N VAL A 25 48.66 12.87 16.48
CA VAL A 25 49.11 14.19 16.03
C VAL A 25 49.02 15.23 17.16
N PRO A 26 49.91 16.24 17.20
CA PRO A 26 49.77 17.35 18.14
C PRO A 26 48.47 18.12 17.92
N ALA A 27 47.68 18.32 18.97
CA ALA A 27 46.38 18.99 18.89
C ALA A 27 46.48 20.52 18.77
N ASP A 28 47.63 21.08 19.16
CA ASP A 28 47.95 22.51 19.18
C ASP A 28 48.53 23.04 17.85
N VAL A 29 48.72 22.16 16.86
CA VAL A 29 49.27 22.51 15.54
C VAL A 29 48.13 22.75 14.53
N PRO A 30 48.24 23.76 13.64
CA PRO A 30 47.25 24.01 12.59
C PRO A 30 47.09 22.82 11.64
N VAL A 31 45.86 22.63 11.12
CA VAL A 31 45.56 21.55 10.19
C VAL A 31 46.44 21.61 8.92
N ALA A 32 46.76 22.81 8.42
CA ALA A 32 47.68 23.02 7.29
C ALA A 32 49.03 22.33 7.47
N ASP A 33 49.61 22.42 8.68
CA ASP A 33 50.93 21.90 8.98
C ASP A 33 50.93 20.38 9.22
N LEU A 34 49.77 19.84 9.62
CA LEU A 34 49.56 18.40 9.79
C LEU A 34 49.30 17.69 8.46
N LEU A 35 48.72 18.39 7.48
CA LEU A 35 48.25 17.81 6.22
C LEU A 35 49.36 17.07 5.44
N PRO A 36 50.58 17.60 5.24
CA PRO A 36 51.64 16.90 4.52
C PRO A 36 52.04 15.58 5.21
N ALA A 37 52.13 15.60 6.55
CA ALA A 37 52.44 14.39 7.31
C ALA A 37 51.32 13.35 7.17
N VAL A 38 50.05 13.78 7.25
CA VAL A 38 48.89 12.91 7.05
C VAL A 38 48.89 12.32 5.64
N LEU A 39 49.18 13.12 4.60
CA LEU A 39 49.25 12.65 3.21
C LEU A 39 50.33 11.59 3.01
N GLY A 40 51.53 11.81 3.54
CA GLY A 40 52.62 10.84 3.47
C GLY A 40 52.27 9.48 4.12
N TYR A 41 51.49 9.49 5.20
CA TYR A 41 50.99 8.24 5.79
C TYR A 41 49.72 7.71 5.13
N ALA A 42 48.93 8.54 4.44
CA ALA A 42 47.64 8.17 3.87
C ALA A 42 47.72 7.46 2.51
N GLY A 43 48.81 7.62 1.73
CA GLY A 43 48.98 6.91 0.46
C GLY A 43 50.24 7.34 -0.28
N ASP A 44 50.71 6.47 -1.17
CA ASP A 44 51.78 6.83 -2.10
C ASP A 44 51.18 7.73 -3.20
N ASP A 45 51.91 8.77 -3.64
CA ASP A 45 51.54 9.73 -4.69
C ASP A 45 50.32 10.64 -4.42
N LEU A 46 49.76 10.67 -3.20
CA LEU A 46 48.64 11.58 -2.87
C LEU A 46 49.02 13.07 -2.98
N GLU A 47 50.28 13.41 -2.70
CA GLU A 47 50.77 14.79 -2.83
C GLU A 47 50.75 15.26 -4.29
N GLU A 48 51.13 14.39 -5.23
CA GLU A 48 51.14 14.68 -6.67
C GLU A 48 49.72 14.70 -7.25
N ALA A 49 48.87 13.73 -6.85
CA ALA A 49 47.44 13.73 -7.20
C ALA A 49 46.72 15.00 -6.72
N GLY A 50 47.18 15.57 -5.60
CA GLY A 50 46.70 16.83 -5.03
C GLY A 50 46.67 18.01 -6.01
N LEU A 51 47.58 18.03 -6.99
CA LEU A 51 47.69 19.11 -7.97
C LEU A 51 46.49 19.18 -8.91
N ASP A 52 45.88 18.04 -9.24
CA ASP A 52 44.77 17.96 -10.19
C ASP A 52 43.43 18.44 -9.61
N HIS A 53 43.31 18.43 -8.28
CA HIS A 53 42.05 18.71 -7.57
C HIS A 53 42.16 19.79 -6.48
N GLY A 54 43.16 20.67 -6.60
CA GLY A 54 43.30 21.85 -5.75
C GLY A 54 43.67 21.54 -4.29
N GLY A 55 44.31 20.40 -4.05
CA GLY A 55 44.73 19.94 -2.73
C GLY A 55 43.72 19.03 -2.04
N TRP A 56 44.07 18.67 -0.81
CA TRP A 56 43.28 17.79 0.05
C TRP A 56 42.66 18.57 1.20
N VAL A 57 41.52 18.10 1.69
CA VAL A 57 40.88 18.64 2.89
C VAL A 57 40.55 17.52 3.84
N LEU A 58 40.63 17.81 5.13
CA LEU A 58 40.17 16.93 6.20
C LEU A 58 38.76 17.34 6.63
N GLN A 59 37.86 16.37 6.72
CA GLN A 59 36.46 16.65 6.99
C GLN A 59 35.86 15.61 7.95
N ARG A 60 35.04 16.05 8.91
CA ARG A 60 34.21 15.14 9.73
C ARG A 60 32.99 14.69 8.94
N LEU A 61 32.47 13.49 9.25
CA LEU A 61 31.26 13.01 8.58
C LEU A 61 30.08 13.97 8.81
N GLY A 62 29.61 14.61 7.74
CA GLY A 62 28.47 15.51 7.75
C GLY A 62 28.73 16.93 8.26
N GLY A 63 29.96 17.28 8.63
CA GLY A 63 30.37 18.67 8.92
C GLY A 63 31.08 19.31 7.73
N GLU A 64 31.31 20.62 7.74
CA GLU A 64 32.13 21.30 6.73
C GLU A 64 33.61 20.83 6.77
N PRO A 65 34.39 20.94 5.66
CA PRO A 65 35.83 20.78 5.71
C PRO A 65 36.49 21.62 6.81
N LEU A 66 37.49 21.06 7.48
CA LEU A 66 38.25 21.76 8.50
C LEU A 66 39.05 22.89 7.85
N ASP A 67 38.91 24.09 8.42
CA ASP A 67 39.77 25.25 8.14
C ASP A 67 41.23 24.92 8.47
N GLU A 68 42.10 25.17 7.49
CA GLU A 68 43.52 24.85 7.52
C GLU A 68 44.30 25.73 8.50
N GLU A 69 43.80 26.93 8.81
CA GLU A 69 44.43 27.87 9.75
C GLU A 69 44.14 27.54 11.22
N ARG A 70 43.18 26.66 11.49
CA ARG A 70 42.75 26.31 12.85
C ARG A 70 43.44 25.04 13.35
N THR A 71 43.63 24.97 14.66
CA THR A 71 44.19 23.79 15.34
C THR A 71 43.11 22.75 15.62
N LEU A 72 43.50 21.49 15.85
CA LEU A 72 42.57 20.42 16.20
C LEU A 72 41.87 20.68 17.55
N ASP A 73 42.58 21.30 18.50
CA ASP A 73 42.02 21.71 19.80
C ASP A 73 40.94 22.79 19.63
N ALA A 74 41.13 23.73 18.68
CA ALA A 74 40.11 24.73 18.35
C ALA A 74 38.81 24.10 17.78
N TYR A 75 38.89 22.88 17.24
CA TYR A 75 37.74 22.08 16.81
C TYR A 75 37.18 21.14 17.90
N GLY A 76 37.80 21.14 19.08
CA GLY A 76 37.48 20.25 20.19
C GLY A 76 37.62 18.77 19.82
N MET A 77 38.59 18.44 18.96
CA MET A 77 38.83 17.08 18.49
C MET A 77 39.32 16.18 19.62
N ARG A 78 38.66 15.03 19.78
CA ARG A 78 38.99 14.04 20.81
C ARG A 78 39.66 12.81 20.22
N ASP A 79 40.35 12.09 21.08
CA ASP A 79 40.93 10.78 20.75
C ASP A 79 39.88 9.81 20.18
N GLY A 80 40.25 9.16 19.07
CA GLY A 80 39.43 8.17 18.37
C GLY A 80 38.47 8.76 17.33
N GLU A 81 38.48 10.08 17.12
CA GLU A 81 37.66 10.68 16.08
C GLU A 81 38.11 10.31 14.67
N THR A 82 37.14 10.11 13.78
CA THR A 82 37.39 9.76 12.38
C THR A 82 37.25 10.98 11.49
N LEU A 83 38.31 11.27 10.73
CA LEU A 83 38.32 12.27 9.66
C LEU A 83 38.37 11.58 8.30
N PHE A 84 37.75 12.21 7.32
CA PHE A 84 37.79 11.79 5.92
C PHE A 84 38.73 12.74 5.17
N LEU A 85 39.73 12.16 4.53
CA LEU A 85 40.63 12.87 3.64
C LEU A 85 40.01 12.86 2.24
N ARG A 86 39.64 14.04 1.73
CA ARG A 86 38.95 14.19 0.45
C ARG A 86 39.63 15.21 -0.46
N PRO A 87 39.52 15.05 -1.80
CA PRO A 87 39.90 16.10 -2.74
C PRO A 87 39.11 17.38 -2.44
N ARG A 88 39.75 18.55 -2.51
CA ARG A 88 39.10 19.85 -2.22
C ARG A 88 37.91 20.11 -3.14
N THR A 89 37.99 19.71 -4.41
CA THR A 89 36.88 19.79 -5.38
C THR A 89 35.69 18.88 -5.05
N GLU A 90 35.88 17.89 -4.18
CA GLU A 90 34.84 16.94 -3.77
C GLU A 90 34.48 17.06 -2.28
N ALA A 91 34.83 18.19 -1.65
CA ALA A 91 34.39 18.50 -0.30
C ALA A 91 32.85 18.40 -0.19
N LEU A 92 32.37 17.69 0.84
CA LEU A 92 30.92 17.61 1.06
C LEU A 92 30.44 18.90 1.73
N PRO A 93 29.25 19.40 1.38
CA PRO A 93 28.61 20.44 2.18
C PRO A 93 28.23 19.87 3.56
N GLU A 94 28.06 20.77 4.53
CA GLU A 94 27.48 20.41 5.84
C GLU A 94 26.11 19.76 5.65
N VAL A 95 25.84 18.70 6.42
CA VAL A 95 24.56 17.98 6.36
C VAL A 95 23.48 18.86 6.98
N HIS A 96 22.71 19.51 6.12
CA HIS A 96 21.49 20.19 6.50
C HIS A 96 20.32 19.21 6.48
N LEU A 97 19.93 18.71 7.65
CA LEU A 97 18.72 17.89 7.83
C LEU A 97 17.49 18.81 7.88
N ASP A 98 16.98 19.18 6.71
CA ASP A 98 15.86 20.13 6.55
C ASP A 98 14.52 19.53 7.05
N ASP A 99 14.36 18.21 7.03
CA ASP A 99 13.08 17.57 7.36
C ASP A 99 13.22 16.30 8.21
N LEU A 100 13.45 16.50 9.51
CA LEU A 100 13.38 15.42 10.50
C LEU A 100 11.97 14.81 10.57
N VAL A 101 10.93 15.55 10.20
CA VAL A 101 9.54 15.10 10.23
C VAL A 101 9.29 14.09 9.12
N ASP A 102 9.75 14.33 7.89
CA ASP A 102 9.64 13.35 6.81
C ASP A 102 10.57 12.15 7.03
N GLY A 103 11.73 12.33 7.68
CA GLY A 103 12.57 11.21 8.13
C GLY A 103 11.87 10.27 9.12
N ILE A 104 11.13 10.82 10.09
CA ILE A 104 10.33 10.02 11.03
C ILE A 104 9.11 9.41 10.31
N ALA A 105 8.44 10.17 9.45
CA ALA A 105 7.26 9.69 8.74
C ALA A 105 7.59 8.57 7.75
N THR A 106 8.71 8.65 7.02
CA THR A 106 9.20 7.57 6.16
C THR A 106 9.52 6.31 6.96
N THR A 107 10.20 6.46 8.11
CA THR A 107 10.54 5.34 8.99
C THR A 107 9.28 4.68 9.60
N MET A 108 8.30 5.47 10.04
CA MET A 108 7.02 4.95 10.54
C MET A 108 6.21 4.25 9.43
N ARG A 109 6.27 4.72 8.19
CA ARG A 109 5.62 4.08 7.03
C ARG A 109 6.21 2.70 6.68
N GLN A 110 7.46 2.43 7.07
CA GLN A 110 8.13 1.14 6.83
C GLN A 110 7.75 0.04 7.84
N HIS A 111 6.88 0.32 8.81
CA HIS A 111 6.46 -0.69 9.79
C HIS A 111 5.60 -1.79 9.12
N PRO A 112 6.02 -3.07 9.15
CA PRO A 112 5.40 -4.14 8.36
C PRO A 112 3.97 -4.55 8.78
N TYR A 113 3.51 -4.10 9.96
CA TYR A 113 2.20 -4.45 10.53
C TYR A 113 1.27 -3.23 10.71
N GLY A 114 1.55 -2.12 10.02
CA GLY A 114 0.75 -0.90 10.09
C GLY A 114 -0.55 -0.96 9.26
N TRP A 115 -1.51 -0.09 9.61
CA TRP A 115 -2.71 0.12 8.81
C TRP A 115 -2.36 0.68 7.43
N SER A 116 -2.42 -0.16 6.40
CA SER A 116 -2.16 0.27 5.03
C SER A 116 -3.43 0.75 4.34
N PRO A 117 -3.35 1.66 3.36
CA PRO A 117 -4.50 2.04 2.51
C PRO A 117 -5.16 0.83 1.85
N LYS A 118 -4.38 -0.20 1.50
CA LYS A 118 -4.89 -1.48 0.97
C LYS A 118 -5.71 -2.24 2.01
N ALA A 119 -5.25 -2.31 3.26
CA ALA A 119 -5.98 -2.96 4.35
C ALA A 119 -7.29 -2.22 4.67
N GLY A 120 -7.23 -0.88 4.79
CA GLY A 120 -8.42 -0.05 4.99
C GLY A 120 -9.44 -0.21 3.87
N ARG A 121 -9.01 -0.23 2.61
CA ARG A 121 -9.89 -0.47 1.46
C ARG A 121 -10.55 -1.86 1.50
N ARG A 122 -9.79 -2.91 1.82
CA ARG A 122 -10.35 -4.28 1.96
C ARG A 122 -11.37 -4.35 3.09
N LEU A 123 -11.10 -3.71 4.23
CA LEU A 123 -12.05 -3.66 5.33
C LEU A 123 -13.34 -2.94 4.94
N LEU A 124 -13.25 -1.77 4.31
CA LEU A 124 -14.42 -1.00 3.89
C LEU A 124 -15.28 -1.77 2.89
N LEU A 125 -14.65 -2.42 1.89
CA LEU A 125 -15.37 -3.29 0.96
C LEU A 125 -16.03 -4.48 1.68
N GLY A 126 -15.35 -5.08 2.66
CA GLY A 126 -15.91 -6.14 3.51
C GLY A 126 -17.11 -5.67 4.33
N ILE A 127 -17.06 -4.46 4.88
CA ILE A 127 -18.19 -3.85 5.62
C ILE A 127 -19.37 -3.60 4.68
N VAL A 128 -19.13 -3.09 3.46
CA VAL A 128 -20.20 -2.89 2.46
C VAL A 128 -20.88 -4.22 2.13
N VAL A 129 -20.10 -5.28 1.88
CA VAL A 129 -20.61 -6.64 1.65
C VAL A 129 -21.42 -7.15 2.84
N ALA A 130 -20.94 -6.94 4.07
CA ALA A 130 -21.61 -7.39 5.28
C ALA A 130 -22.94 -6.66 5.50
N VAL A 131 -22.98 -5.34 5.30
CA VAL A 131 -24.19 -4.52 5.44
C VAL A 131 -25.23 -4.89 4.37
N LEU A 132 -24.81 -5.02 3.11
CA LEU A 132 -25.69 -5.43 2.02
C LEU A 132 -26.21 -6.86 2.22
N GLY A 133 -25.33 -7.78 2.63
CA GLY A 133 -25.71 -9.16 2.95
C GLY A 133 -26.68 -9.23 4.14
N GLY A 134 -26.45 -8.43 5.18
CA GLY A 134 -27.36 -8.31 6.32
C GLY A 134 -28.73 -7.75 5.92
N GLY A 135 -28.75 -6.69 5.11
CA GLY A 135 -29.99 -6.11 4.57
C GLY A 135 -30.76 -7.09 3.69
N LEU A 136 -30.06 -7.85 2.84
CA LEU A 136 -30.64 -8.91 2.03
C LEU A 136 -31.24 -10.03 2.89
N LEU A 137 -30.52 -10.49 3.92
CA LEU A 137 -31.00 -11.52 4.84
C LEU A 137 -32.26 -11.06 5.57
N LEU A 138 -32.27 -9.82 6.08
CA LEU A 138 -33.45 -9.23 6.71
C LEU A 138 -34.62 -9.14 5.74
N ALA A 139 -34.37 -8.76 4.49
CA ALA A 139 -35.38 -8.71 3.44
C ALA A 139 -35.85 -10.10 2.98
N ALA A 140 -35.11 -11.18 3.27
CA ALA A 140 -35.46 -12.56 2.96
C ALA A 140 -36.27 -13.24 4.09
N LEU A 141 -36.14 -12.79 5.34
CA LEU A 141 -36.87 -13.36 6.48
C LEU A 141 -38.39 -13.40 6.25
N PRO A 142 -39.10 -14.47 6.67
CA PRO A 142 -40.54 -14.56 6.53
C PRO A 142 -41.23 -13.51 7.41
N GLY A 143 -42.23 -12.83 6.85
CA GLY A 143 -42.97 -11.77 7.55
C GLY A 143 -43.30 -10.58 6.65
N GLY A 144 -44.36 -9.85 7.02
CA GLY A 144 -44.86 -8.69 6.29
C GLY A 144 -45.44 -9.02 4.91
N SER A 145 -45.78 -7.97 4.15
CA SER A 145 -46.25 -8.10 2.77
C SER A 145 -45.08 -8.31 1.80
N ALA A 146 -45.25 -9.20 0.82
CA ALA A 146 -44.21 -9.53 -0.16
C ALA A 146 -43.92 -8.37 -1.13
N LEU A 147 -44.92 -7.55 -1.44
CA LEU A 147 -44.81 -6.50 -2.46
C LEU A 147 -43.83 -5.37 -2.07
N PRO A 148 -43.89 -4.77 -0.87
CA PRO A 148 -42.88 -3.78 -0.44
C PRO A 148 -41.47 -4.36 -0.40
N ARG A 149 -41.32 -5.64 -0.02
CA ARG A 149 -40.01 -6.32 -0.01
C ARG A 149 -39.47 -6.53 -1.41
N ALA A 150 -40.33 -6.93 -2.35
CA ALA A 150 -39.96 -7.07 -3.76
C ALA A 150 -39.55 -5.71 -4.36
N VAL A 151 -40.31 -4.64 -4.07
CA VAL A 151 -39.97 -3.28 -4.50
C VAL A 151 -38.63 -2.84 -3.92
N PHE A 152 -38.42 -3.02 -2.61
CA PHE A 152 -37.15 -2.72 -1.95
C PHE A 152 -35.99 -3.47 -2.60
N ALA A 153 -36.12 -4.78 -2.80
CA ALA A 153 -35.08 -5.62 -3.40
C ALA A 153 -34.76 -5.19 -4.84
N SER A 154 -35.79 -4.83 -5.62
CA SER A 154 -35.65 -4.36 -7.00
C SER A 154 -34.94 -3.01 -7.06
N VAL A 155 -35.37 -2.04 -6.25
CA VAL A 155 -34.78 -0.70 -6.19
C VAL A 155 -33.34 -0.78 -5.70
N ALA A 156 -33.07 -1.55 -4.65
CA ALA A 156 -31.72 -1.76 -4.16
C ALA A 156 -30.81 -2.42 -5.21
N GLY A 157 -31.30 -3.45 -5.92
CA GLY A 157 -30.55 -4.08 -7.02
C GLY A 157 -30.20 -3.11 -8.15
N LEU A 158 -31.14 -2.24 -8.55
CA LEU A 158 -30.89 -1.21 -9.56
C LEU A 158 -29.92 -0.13 -9.08
N LEU A 159 -30.02 0.30 -7.82
CA LEU A 159 -29.07 1.25 -7.23
C LEU A 159 -27.66 0.65 -7.12
N LEU A 160 -27.55 -0.64 -6.77
CA LEU A 160 -26.27 -1.35 -6.75
C LEU A 160 -25.67 -1.46 -8.16
N LEU A 161 -26.48 -1.71 -9.18
CA LEU A 161 -26.03 -1.75 -10.57
C LEU A 161 -25.53 -0.37 -11.03
N ALA A 162 -26.29 0.69 -10.74
CA ALA A 162 -25.89 2.07 -11.03
C ALA A 162 -24.60 2.45 -10.28
N GLY A 163 -24.51 2.09 -9.00
CA GLY A 163 -23.32 2.30 -8.17
C GLY A 163 -22.10 1.52 -8.68
N ALA A 164 -22.27 0.28 -9.12
CA ALA A 164 -21.22 -0.53 -9.73
C ALA A 164 -20.68 0.12 -11.01
N GLY A 165 -21.58 0.65 -11.85
CA GLY A 165 -21.22 1.41 -13.04
C GLY A 165 -20.51 2.71 -12.74
N ALA A 166 -21.02 3.51 -11.81
CA ALA A 166 -20.39 4.75 -11.40
C ALA A 166 -18.99 4.50 -10.81
N ALA A 167 -18.85 3.52 -9.92
CA ALA A 167 -17.56 3.16 -9.33
C ALA A 167 -16.55 2.70 -10.39
N SER A 168 -16.97 1.84 -11.33
CA SER A 168 -16.08 1.31 -12.35
C SER A 168 -15.75 2.31 -13.47
N ARG A 169 -16.72 3.14 -13.88
CA ARG A 169 -16.61 4.01 -15.07
C ARG A 169 -16.29 5.46 -14.75
N ALA A 170 -16.91 6.02 -13.71
CA ALA A 170 -16.70 7.43 -13.35
C ALA A 170 -15.51 7.60 -12.39
N VAL A 171 -15.34 6.67 -11.45
CA VAL A 171 -14.24 6.71 -10.46
C VAL A 171 -13.02 5.91 -10.92
N GLY A 172 -13.21 4.95 -11.84
CA GLY A 172 -12.13 4.07 -12.30
C GLY A 172 -11.75 2.98 -11.29
N ASP A 173 -12.55 2.77 -10.24
CA ASP A 173 -12.34 1.70 -9.26
C ASP A 173 -13.15 0.45 -9.68
N ALA A 174 -12.53 -0.37 -10.53
CA ALA A 174 -13.09 -1.64 -10.97
C ALA A 174 -13.33 -2.64 -9.81
N GLY A 175 -12.56 -2.56 -8.72
CA GLY A 175 -12.72 -3.47 -7.58
C GLY A 175 -13.95 -3.13 -6.74
N ALA A 176 -14.20 -1.84 -6.50
CA ALA A 176 -15.44 -1.40 -5.86
C ALA A 176 -16.66 -1.69 -6.75
N GLY A 177 -16.52 -1.46 -8.07
CA GLY A 177 -17.53 -1.84 -9.06
C GLY A 177 -17.86 -3.34 -9.01
N ALA A 178 -16.84 -4.20 -8.89
CA ALA A 178 -17.03 -5.64 -8.80
C ALA A 178 -17.77 -6.07 -7.53
N VAL A 179 -17.45 -5.47 -6.37
CA VAL A 179 -18.08 -5.78 -5.08
C VAL A 179 -19.56 -5.40 -5.07
N LEU A 180 -19.88 -4.17 -5.52
CA LEU A 180 -21.27 -3.73 -5.64
C LEU A 180 -22.03 -4.58 -6.67
N GLY A 181 -21.37 -4.86 -7.80
CA GLY A 181 -21.90 -5.68 -8.87
C GLY A 181 -22.24 -7.11 -8.45
N PHE A 182 -21.38 -7.73 -7.64
CA PHE A 182 -21.62 -9.07 -7.09
C PHE A 182 -22.93 -9.15 -6.29
N MET A 183 -23.32 -8.04 -5.63
CA MET A 183 -24.56 -7.96 -4.86
C MET A 183 -25.81 -7.68 -5.69
N VAL A 184 -25.69 -7.34 -6.99
CA VAL A 184 -26.85 -7.11 -7.86
C VAL A 184 -27.66 -8.39 -8.05
N ALA A 185 -27.00 -9.50 -8.40
CA ALA A 185 -27.68 -10.76 -8.67
C ALA A 185 -28.52 -11.29 -7.49
N PRO A 186 -28.01 -11.35 -6.23
CA PRO A 186 -28.82 -11.85 -5.11
C PRO A 186 -30.00 -10.93 -4.76
N TYR A 187 -29.85 -9.60 -4.90
CA TYR A 187 -30.97 -8.67 -4.70
C TYR A 187 -32.05 -8.83 -5.77
N LEU A 188 -31.66 -8.98 -7.05
CA LEU A 188 -32.62 -9.22 -8.13
C LEU A 188 -33.24 -10.63 -8.07
N ALA A 189 -32.48 -11.65 -7.64
CA ALA A 189 -33.04 -12.97 -7.34
C ALA A 189 -34.10 -12.91 -6.25
N LEU A 190 -33.86 -12.16 -5.16
CA LEU A 190 -34.85 -11.99 -4.10
C LEU A 190 -36.11 -11.29 -4.60
N ALA A 191 -35.96 -10.26 -5.43
CA ALA A 191 -37.11 -9.62 -6.08
C ALA A 191 -37.87 -10.62 -6.97
N GLY A 192 -37.15 -11.37 -7.82
CA GLY A 192 -37.71 -12.41 -8.67
C GLY A 192 -38.43 -13.50 -7.88
N TRP A 193 -37.91 -13.90 -6.73
CA TRP A 193 -38.53 -14.88 -5.84
C TRP A 193 -39.86 -14.41 -5.24
N LEU A 194 -39.95 -13.12 -4.90
CA LEU A 194 -41.12 -12.55 -4.22
C LEU A 194 -42.28 -12.21 -5.16
N LEU A 195 -42.01 -11.99 -6.45
CA LEU A 195 -42.99 -11.51 -7.43
C LEU A 195 -44.08 -12.53 -7.81
N PRO A 196 -43.80 -13.82 -8.09
CA PRO A 196 -44.83 -14.78 -8.50
C PRO A 196 -45.87 -15.09 -7.42
N GLY A 197 -45.58 -14.81 -6.14
CA GLY A 197 -46.48 -15.14 -5.04
C GLY A 197 -46.68 -16.66 -4.90
N GLY A 198 -47.87 -17.09 -4.51
CA GLY A 198 -48.22 -18.51 -4.35
C GLY A 198 -47.97 -19.08 -2.95
N GLU A 199 -48.84 -19.98 -2.52
CA GLU A 199 -48.67 -20.74 -1.27
C GLU A 199 -47.68 -21.87 -1.49
N LEU A 200 -46.70 -21.99 -0.60
CA LEU A 200 -45.72 -23.09 -0.59
C LEU A 200 -46.26 -24.34 0.12
N SER A 201 -47.56 -24.37 0.40
CA SER A 201 -48.27 -25.46 1.08
C SER A 201 -49.46 -25.90 0.24
N GLY A 202 -49.66 -27.22 0.13
CA GLY A 202 -50.81 -27.81 -0.55
C GLY A 202 -50.51 -28.35 -1.95
N ARG A 203 -51.58 -28.61 -2.70
CA ARG A 203 -51.53 -29.40 -3.95
C ARG A 203 -50.75 -28.74 -5.10
N HIS A 204 -50.57 -27.42 -5.09
CA HIS A 204 -49.85 -26.66 -6.13
C HIS A 204 -48.52 -26.09 -5.63
N ALA A 205 -47.98 -26.62 -4.52
CA ALA A 205 -46.76 -26.10 -3.91
C ALA A 205 -45.53 -26.21 -4.84
N TYR A 206 -45.48 -27.26 -5.67
CA TYR A 206 -44.39 -27.49 -6.63
C TYR A 206 -44.40 -26.48 -7.78
N GLU A 207 -45.58 -26.14 -8.31
CA GLU A 207 -45.77 -25.11 -9.35
C GLU A 207 -45.36 -23.73 -8.83
N ALA A 208 -45.79 -23.38 -7.62
CA ALA A 208 -45.41 -22.12 -6.98
C ALA A 208 -43.90 -22.04 -6.71
N LEU A 209 -43.29 -23.15 -6.25
CA LEU A 209 -41.86 -23.23 -6.00
C LEU A 209 -41.05 -23.10 -7.31
N GLY A 210 -41.43 -23.85 -8.35
CA GLY A 210 -40.79 -23.81 -9.66
C GLY A 210 -40.89 -22.42 -10.30
N ALA A 211 -42.06 -21.77 -10.23
CA ALA A 211 -42.25 -20.42 -10.74
C ALA A 211 -41.35 -19.39 -10.04
N ARG A 212 -41.21 -19.49 -8.71
CA ARG A 212 -40.33 -18.61 -7.91
C ARG A 212 -38.85 -18.85 -8.18
N LEU A 213 -38.43 -20.11 -8.29
CA LEU A 213 -37.05 -20.44 -8.62
C LEU A 213 -36.67 -19.96 -10.03
N LEU A 214 -37.58 -20.10 -10.99
CA LEU A 214 -37.36 -19.69 -12.37
C LEU A 214 -37.24 -18.17 -12.48
N SER A 215 -38.16 -17.41 -11.87
CA SER A 215 -38.13 -15.94 -11.88
C SER A 215 -36.91 -15.39 -11.12
N ALA A 216 -36.55 -15.98 -9.98
CA ALA A 216 -35.35 -15.61 -9.23
C ALA A 216 -34.07 -15.85 -10.06
N SER A 217 -33.97 -17.01 -10.71
CA SER A 217 -32.82 -17.39 -11.52
C SER A 217 -32.69 -16.53 -12.79
N ALA A 218 -33.80 -16.22 -13.45
CA ALA A 218 -33.83 -15.32 -14.60
C ALA A 218 -33.38 -13.90 -14.20
N ALA A 219 -33.89 -13.38 -13.08
CA ALA A 219 -33.53 -12.06 -12.56
C ALA A 219 -32.05 -11.98 -12.14
N ALA A 220 -31.52 -13.02 -11.48
CA ALA A 220 -30.09 -13.11 -11.15
C ALA A 220 -29.20 -13.17 -12.39
N THR A 221 -29.60 -13.94 -13.40
CA THR A 221 -28.85 -14.04 -14.67
C THR A 221 -28.81 -12.68 -15.37
N GLY A 222 -29.96 -12.01 -15.49
CA GLY A 222 -30.05 -10.66 -16.05
C GLY A 222 -29.19 -9.66 -15.28
N GLY A 223 -29.23 -9.72 -13.94
CA GLY A 223 -28.37 -8.91 -13.07
C GLY A 223 -26.88 -9.13 -13.36
N ALA A 224 -26.42 -10.38 -13.35
CA ALA A 224 -25.02 -10.73 -13.58
C ALA A 224 -24.52 -10.27 -14.97
N VAL A 225 -25.33 -10.45 -16.02
CA VAL A 225 -25.00 -10.02 -17.39
C VAL A 225 -24.95 -8.50 -17.50
N LEU A 226 -25.92 -7.78 -16.92
CA LEU A 226 -25.91 -6.32 -16.91
C LEU A 226 -24.71 -5.77 -16.13
N THR A 227 -24.39 -6.36 -14.98
CA THR A 227 -23.22 -5.98 -14.21
C THR A 227 -21.93 -6.21 -14.98
N LEU A 228 -21.80 -7.35 -15.68
CA LEU A 228 -20.65 -7.62 -16.53
C LEU A 228 -20.49 -6.54 -17.61
N ALA A 229 -21.57 -6.14 -18.28
CA ALA A 229 -21.55 -5.10 -19.30
C ALA A 229 -21.15 -3.72 -18.74
N VAL A 230 -21.64 -3.40 -17.55
CA VAL A 230 -21.43 -2.11 -16.90
C VAL A 230 -20.00 -1.98 -16.33
N VAL A 231 -19.55 -2.99 -15.59
CA VAL A 231 -18.23 -3.02 -14.94
C VAL A 231 -17.11 -3.31 -15.94
N ALA A 232 -17.36 -4.14 -16.96
CA ALA A 232 -16.40 -4.52 -18.01
C ALA A 232 -15.04 -5.05 -17.48
N ALA A 233 -15.03 -5.58 -16.25
CA ALA A 233 -13.89 -6.20 -15.59
C ALA A 233 -14.37 -7.42 -14.80
N PHE A 234 -13.43 -8.27 -14.33
CA PHE A 234 -13.73 -9.48 -13.57
C PHE A 234 -14.73 -10.42 -14.28
N ALA A 235 -14.58 -10.61 -15.60
CA ALA A 235 -15.52 -11.38 -16.41
C ALA A 235 -15.79 -12.80 -15.87
N ALA A 236 -14.77 -13.47 -15.36
CA ALA A 236 -14.91 -14.80 -14.76
C ALA A 236 -15.85 -14.82 -13.55
N LEU A 237 -15.86 -13.76 -12.73
CA LEU A 237 -16.74 -13.65 -11.56
C LEU A 237 -18.21 -13.59 -11.98
N PHE A 238 -18.53 -12.69 -12.91
CA PHE A 238 -19.91 -12.49 -13.36
C PHE A 238 -20.40 -13.61 -14.25
N LEU A 239 -19.53 -14.19 -15.07
CA LEU A 239 -19.86 -15.37 -15.86
C LEU A 239 -20.14 -16.56 -14.94
N GLY A 240 -19.34 -16.78 -13.90
CA GLY A 240 -19.59 -17.81 -12.91
C GLY A 240 -20.95 -17.65 -12.23
N LEU A 241 -21.30 -16.42 -11.84
CA LEU A 241 -22.59 -16.09 -11.24
C LEU A 241 -23.77 -16.33 -12.21
N ALA A 242 -23.61 -15.94 -13.47
CA ALA A 242 -24.60 -16.19 -14.52
C ALA A 242 -24.79 -17.69 -14.78
N VAL A 243 -23.70 -18.46 -14.83
CA VAL A 243 -23.76 -19.92 -15.03
C VAL A 243 -24.52 -20.60 -13.88
N ILE A 244 -24.23 -20.25 -12.63
CA ILE A 244 -24.96 -20.77 -11.46
C ILE A 244 -26.45 -20.45 -11.58
N ALA A 245 -26.79 -19.20 -11.94
CA ALA A 245 -28.19 -18.79 -12.11
C ALA A 245 -28.88 -19.53 -13.27
N VAL A 246 -28.19 -19.76 -14.39
CA VAL A 246 -28.73 -20.56 -15.52
C VAL A 246 -29.01 -22.00 -15.11
N PHE A 247 -28.11 -22.65 -14.36
CA PHE A 247 -28.37 -23.99 -13.82
C PHE A 247 -29.59 -23.99 -12.88
N GLY A 248 -29.74 -22.96 -12.05
CA GLY A 248 -30.94 -22.76 -11.23
C GLY A 248 -32.23 -22.63 -12.06
N ALA A 249 -32.18 -21.88 -13.17
CA ALA A 249 -33.31 -21.73 -14.08
C ALA A 249 -33.67 -23.05 -14.78
N VAL A 250 -32.66 -23.82 -15.21
CA VAL A 250 -32.87 -25.15 -15.82
C VAL A 250 -33.50 -26.11 -14.81
N ALA A 251 -32.99 -26.15 -13.57
CA ALA A 251 -33.56 -26.97 -12.51
C ALA A 251 -35.03 -26.58 -12.23
N ALA A 252 -35.33 -25.28 -12.14
CA ALA A 252 -36.68 -24.78 -11.94
C ALA A 252 -37.64 -25.15 -13.08
N ALA A 253 -37.17 -25.04 -14.33
CA ALA A 253 -37.94 -25.41 -15.50
C ALA A 253 -38.23 -26.92 -15.53
N LEU A 254 -37.27 -27.75 -15.14
CA LEU A 254 -37.47 -29.20 -15.01
C LEU A 254 -38.49 -29.54 -13.91
N MET A 255 -38.47 -28.84 -12.76
CA MET A 255 -39.49 -29.02 -11.71
C MET A 255 -40.89 -28.69 -12.23
N LEU A 256 -41.03 -27.62 -13.04
CA LEU A 256 -42.31 -27.23 -13.64
C LEU A 256 -42.79 -28.21 -14.73
N ALA A 257 -41.87 -28.73 -15.55
CA ALA A 257 -42.21 -29.57 -16.68
C ALA A 257 -42.42 -31.05 -16.32
N ALA A 258 -41.73 -31.54 -15.29
CA ALA A 258 -41.71 -32.96 -14.92
C ALA A 258 -42.43 -33.29 -13.60
N ASP A 259 -42.99 -32.29 -12.91
CA ASP A 259 -43.72 -32.44 -11.65
C ASP A 259 -42.88 -33.17 -10.56
N LEU A 260 -41.57 -32.91 -10.56
CA LEU A 260 -40.60 -33.60 -9.71
C LEU A 260 -40.50 -32.93 -8.33
N PRO A 261 -40.59 -33.68 -7.22
CA PRO A 261 -40.34 -33.13 -5.88
C PRO A 261 -38.86 -32.74 -5.71
N PRO A 262 -38.54 -31.75 -4.84
CA PRO A 262 -37.16 -31.48 -4.46
C PRO A 262 -36.55 -32.71 -3.78
N ALA A 263 -35.38 -33.14 -4.26
CA ALA A 263 -34.60 -34.23 -3.67
C ALA A 263 -34.06 -33.88 -2.28
#